data_AF-A0A252BRF8-F1
#
_entry.id   AF-A0A252BRF8-F1
#
_cell.length_a   1.000
_cell.length_b   1.000
_cell.length_c   1.000
_cell.angle_alpha   90.00
_cell.angle_beta   90.00
_cell.angle_gamma   90.00
#
_symmetry.space_group_name_H-M   'P 1'
#
loop_
_entity.id
_entity.type
_entity.pdbx_description
1 polymer ?
#
loop_
_entity_poly.entity_id
_entity_poly.type
_entity_poly.pdbx_seq_one_letter_code
_entity_poly.pdbx_strand_id
1 'polypeptide(L)'
;MTSPIQAATIAALSSDRCCWKEATFNDGLQHSRRFVRAYRKVQKAKATTLKDLRCKARLILLTSDEPDSMEASLARDVLTYTGAYA
;
A
#
# COMPACT_ATOMS: atom_id res chain seq x y z
N MET A 1 7.06 -2.66 -18.50
CA MET A 1 6.10 -3.61 -17.89
C MET A 1 5.93 -3.29 -16.42
N THR A 2 4.70 -3.32 -15.90
CA THR A 2 4.42 -3.14 -14.46
C THR A 2 4.63 -4.46 -13.73
N SER A 3 5.31 -4.44 -12.58
CA SER A 3 5.48 -5.63 -11.76
C SER A 3 4.13 -6.07 -11.16
N PRO A 4 3.97 -7.34 -10.75
CA PRO A 4 2.77 -7.79 -10.03
C PRO A 4 2.48 -6.97 -8.76
N ILE A 5 3.52 -6.48 -8.09
CA ILE A 5 3.42 -5.59 -6.92
C ILE A 5 2.90 -4.22 -7.34
N GLN A 6 3.42 -3.64 -8.41
CA GLN A 6 2.95 -2.36 -8.94
C GLN A 6 1.48 -2.43 -9.37
N ALA A 7 1.10 -3.47 -10.12
CA ALA A 7 -0.28 -3.66 -10.56
C ALA A 7 -1.24 -3.80 -9.36
N ALA A 8 -0.87 -4.58 -8.35
CA ALA A 8 -1.66 -4.74 -7.13
C ALA A 8 -1.70 -3.46 -6.28
N THR A 9 -0.62 -2.68 -6.26
CA THR A 9 -0.58 -1.38 -5.57
C THR A 9 -1.48 -0.36 -6.26
N ILE A 10 -1.44 -0.29 -7.59
CA ILE A 10 -2.35 0.56 -8.37
C ILE A 10 -3.79 0.14 -8.09
N ALA A 11 -4.09 -1.16 -8.14
CA ALA A 11 -5.42 -1.68 -7.84
C ALA A 11 -5.87 -1.32 -6.41
N ALA A 12 -4.99 -1.41 -5.42
CA ALA A 12 -5.28 -1.00 -4.05
C ALA A 12 -5.54 0.52 -3.95
N LEU A 13 -4.72 1.35 -4.59
CA LEU A 13 -4.88 2.81 -4.59
C LEU A 13 -6.10 3.29 -5.40
N SER A 14 -6.50 2.54 -6.43
CA SER A 14 -7.68 2.82 -7.25
C SER A 14 -8.96 2.25 -6.67
N SER A 15 -8.86 1.32 -5.70
CA SER A 15 -10.02 0.83 -4.94
C SER A 15 -10.35 1.91 -3.92
N ASP A 16 -11.33 2.75 -4.26
CA ASP A 16 -11.84 3.89 -3.46
C ASP A 16 -10.83 4.50 -2.49
N ARG A 17 -10.21 5.60 -2.93
CA ARG A 17 -9.09 6.34 -2.34
C ARG A 17 -9.13 6.58 -0.82
N CYS A 18 -10.30 6.45 -0.20
CA CYS A 18 -10.55 6.80 1.19
C CYS A 18 -11.03 5.62 2.04
N CYS A 19 -11.40 4.46 1.46
CA CYS A 19 -12.28 3.56 2.19
C CYS A 19 -11.62 2.86 3.38
N TRP A 20 -10.34 2.43 3.34
CA TRP A 20 -9.76 1.63 4.44
C TRP A 20 -9.75 2.33 5.83
N LYS A 21 -9.67 3.67 5.85
CA LYS A 21 -9.65 4.47 7.09
C LYS A 21 -10.96 5.21 7.37
N GLU A 22 -11.90 5.17 6.44
CA GLU A 22 -13.20 5.77 6.67
C GLU A 22 -14.02 4.94 7.66
N ALA A 23 -14.84 5.59 8.48
CA ALA A 23 -15.80 4.90 9.35
C ALA A 23 -16.82 4.05 8.54
N THR A 24 -16.96 4.32 7.24
CA THR A 24 -17.76 3.57 6.27
C THR A 24 -17.04 2.35 5.70
N PHE A 25 -15.78 2.10 6.10
CA PHE A 25 -15.08 0.89 5.69
C PHE A 25 -15.81 -0.34 6.18
N ASN A 26 -16.31 -1.13 5.24
CA ASN A 26 -16.97 -2.38 5.55
C ASN A 26 -16.36 -3.48 4.68
N ASP A 27 -15.59 -4.39 5.28
CA ASP A 27 -14.96 -5.55 4.64
C ASP A 27 -15.96 -6.48 3.93
N GLY A 28 -17.27 -6.34 4.22
CA GLY A 28 -18.35 -7.00 3.52
C GLY A 28 -18.63 -6.45 2.10
N LEU A 29 -18.31 -5.18 1.83
CA LEU A 29 -18.58 -4.53 0.54
C LEU A 29 -17.58 -4.93 -0.54
N GLN A 30 -18.03 -4.98 -1.80
CA GLN A 30 -17.20 -5.42 -2.92
C GLN A 30 -15.91 -4.58 -3.10
N HIS A 31 -15.99 -3.27 -2.89
CA HIS A 31 -14.85 -2.35 -3.05
C HIS A 31 -13.79 -2.56 -1.97
N SER A 32 -14.22 -2.67 -0.71
CA SER A 32 -13.36 -3.02 0.43
C SER A 32 -12.66 -4.37 0.23
N ARG A 33 -13.39 -5.39 -0.25
CA ARG A 33 -12.81 -6.71 -0.56
C ARG A 33 -11.73 -6.65 -1.63
N ARG A 34 -11.90 -5.79 -2.64
CA ARG A 34 -10.89 -5.57 -3.70
C ARG A 34 -9.63 -4.97 -3.10
N PHE A 35 -9.77 -3.96 -2.24
CA PHE A 35 -8.65 -3.40 -1.49
C PHE A 35 -7.92 -4.46 -0.65
N VAL A 36 -8.64 -5.20 0.22
CA VAL A 36 -8.05 -6.23 1.11
C VAL A 36 -7.29 -7.30 0.31
N ARG A 37 -7.86 -7.76 -0.81
CA ARG A 37 -7.21 -8.75 -1.68
C ARG A 37 -5.93 -8.18 -2.31
N ALA A 38 -5.98 -6.95 -2.82
CA ALA A 38 -4.83 -6.29 -3.41
C ALA A 38 -3.72 -6.05 -2.38
N TYR A 39 -4.08 -5.57 -1.19
CA TYR A 39 -3.17 -5.36 -0.06
C TYR A 39 -2.46 -6.65 0.34
N ARG A 40 -3.21 -7.73 0.60
CA ARG A 40 -2.64 -9.06 0.95
C ARG A 40 -1.69 -9.57 -0.14
N LYS A 41 -2.01 -9.32 -1.40
CA LYS A 41 -1.16 -9.71 -2.54
C LYS A 41 0.18 -8.96 -2.51
N VAL A 42 0.18 -7.67 -2.22
CA VAL A 42 1.42 -6.88 -2.11
C VAL A 42 2.23 -7.26 -0.88
N GLN A 43 1.59 -7.49 0.27
CA GLN A 43 2.27 -7.89 1.50
C GLN A 43 3.04 -9.21 1.32
N LYS A 44 2.40 -10.22 0.71
CA LYS A 44 2.98 -11.56 0.49
C LYS A 44 4.01 -11.63 -0.63
N ALA A 45 3.97 -10.72 -1.61
CA ALA A 45 4.88 -10.76 -2.74
C ALA A 45 6.30 -10.31 -2.33
N LYS A 46 7.34 -11.01 -2.78
CA LYS A 46 8.73 -10.58 -2.56
C LYS A 46 9.05 -9.38 -3.46
N ALA A 47 9.52 -8.28 -2.88
CA ALA A 47 9.99 -7.14 -3.65
C ALA A 47 11.34 -7.50 -4.29
N THR A 48 11.45 -7.34 -5.61
CA THR A 48 12.68 -7.63 -6.35
C THR A 48 13.31 -6.36 -6.93
N THR A 49 12.58 -5.25 -6.93
CA THR A 49 13.04 -3.96 -7.46
C THR A 49 12.80 -2.81 -6.47
N LEU A 50 13.53 -1.70 -6.63
CA LEU A 50 13.30 -0.46 -5.86
C LEU A 50 11.88 0.07 -6.04
N LYS A 51 11.29 -0.09 -7.23
CA LYS A 51 9.90 0.30 -7.49
C LYS A 51 8.91 -0.54 -6.68
N ASP A 52 9.20 -1.82 -6.45
CA ASP A 52 8.37 -2.68 -5.61
C ASP A 52 8.45 -2.28 -4.15
N LEU A 53 9.65 -1.91 -3.66
CA LEU A 53 9.82 -1.38 -2.31
C LEU A 53 9.05 -0.07 -2.12
N ARG A 54 9.12 0.86 -3.09
CA ARG A 54 8.31 2.09 -3.10
C ARG A 54 6.81 1.79 -3.04
N CYS A 55 6.34 0.82 -3.81
CA CYS A 55 4.94 0.39 -3.82
C CYS A 55 4.50 -0.18 -2.46
N LYS A 56 5.33 -1.02 -1.84
CA LYS A 56 5.06 -1.54 -0.49
C LYS A 56 5.04 -0.44 0.56
N ALA A 57 6.03 0.45 0.56
CA ALA A 57 6.12 1.56 1.50
C ALA A 57 4.89 2.48 1.42
N ARG A 58 4.40 2.77 0.20
CA ARG A 58 3.15 3.53 0.02
C ARG A 58 1.94 2.85 0.66
N LEU A 59 1.83 1.53 0.53
CA LEU A 59 0.70 0.81 1.13
C LEU A 59 0.81 0.74 2.65
N ILE A 60 2.02 0.54 3.20
CA ILE A 60 2.24 0.56 4.65
C ILE A 60 1.80 1.90 5.22
N LEU A 61 2.21 3.03 4.64
CA LEU A 61 1.78 4.36 5.11
C LEU A 61 0.27 4.58 4.96
N LEU A 62 -0.33 4.05 3.89
CA LEU A 62 -1.77 4.14 3.69
C LEU A 62 -2.55 3.40 4.79
N THR A 63 -2.11 2.20 5.18
CA THR A 63 -2.80 1.34 6.15
C THR A 63 -2.32 1.48 7.59
N SER A 64 -1.22 2.19 7.84
CA SER A 64 -0.69 2.37 9.19
C SER A 64 -1.61 3.26 10.02
N ASP A 65 -2.06 2.74 11.15
CA ASP A 65 -2.87 3.47 12.14
C ASP A 65 -1.98 4.33 13.05
N GLU A 66 -0.72 3.94 13.20
CA GLU A 66 0.29 4.64 14.00
C GLU A 66 1.36 5.27 13.10
N PRO A 67 1.26 6.57 12.79
CA PRO A 67 2.23 7.22 11.92
C PRO A 67 3.65 7.17 12.47
N ASP A 68 3.83 7.04 13.78
CA ASP A 68 5.15 7.01 14.42
C ASP A 68 5.66 5.58 14.67
N SER A 69 4.93 4.56 14.19
CA SER A 69 5.39 3.18 14.23
C SER A 69 6.72 3.02 13.47
N MET A 70 7.51 2.03 13.91
CA MET A 70 8.77 1.68 13.25
C MET A 70 8.56 1.34 11.76
N GLU A 71 7.46 0.66 11.43
CA GLU A 71 7.11 0.27 10.07
C GLU A 71 6.78 1.50 9.19
N ALA A 72 6.03 2.47 9.74
CA ALA A 72 5.74 3.71 9.05
C ALA A 72 7.01 4.56 8.85
N SER A 73 7.87 4.62 9.86
CA SER A 73 9.17 5.30 9.76
C SER A 73 10.05 4.69 8.67
N LEU A 74 10.21 3.36 8.66
CA LEU A 74 10.94 2.65 7.62
C LEU A 74 10.32 2.86 6.22
N ALA A 75 8.99 2.90 6.13
CA ALA A 75 8.32 3.18 4.87
C ALA A 75 8.62 4.59 4.35
N ARG A 76 8.66 5.62 5.22
CA ARG A 76 9.09 6.97 4.83
C ARG A 76 10.54 6.99 4.36
N ASP A 77 11.43 6.28 5.04
CA ASP A 77 12.84 6.18 4.65
C ASP A 77 12.99 5.55 3.27
N VAL A 78 12.25 4.46 3.00
CA VAL A 78 12.22 3.83 1.67
C VAL A 78 11.69 4.78 0.60
N LEU A 79 10.66 5.57 0.89
CA LEU A 79 10.16 6.57 -0.05
C LEU A 79 11.16 7.70 -0.30
N THR A 80 11.85 8.15 0.75
CA THR A 80 12.88 9.19 0.65
C THR A 80 14.07 8.68 -0.16
N TYR A 81 14.55 7.47 0.15
CA TYR A 81 15.65 6.80 -0.56
C TYR A 81 15.33 6.54 -2.05
N THR A 82 14.08 6.23 -2.38
CA THR A 82 13.67 5.99 -3.77
C THR A 82 13.30 7.25 -4.55
N GLY A 83 13.50 8.45 -3.99
CA GLY A 83 13.16 9.73 -4.62
C GLY A 83 11.65 9.92 -4.82
N ALA A 84 10.85 9.31 -3.95
CA ALA A 84 9.39 9.28 -4.03
C ALA A 84 8.69 10.28 -3.11
N TYR A 85 9.45 10.86 -2.18
CA TYR A 85 9.01 11.88 -1.22
C TYR A 85 9.56 13.23 -1.71
N ALA A 86 8.73 13.97 -2.43
CA ALA A 86 8.92 15.35 -2.84
C ALA A 86 7.54 16.02 -2.83
#